data_AF-A0A8S3Q046-F1
#
_entry.id   AF-A0A8S3Q046-F1
#
_cell.length_a   1.000
_cell.length_b   1.000
_cell.length_c   1.000
_cell.angle_alpha   90.00
_cell.angle_beta   90.00
_cell.angle_gamma   90.00
#
_symmetry.space_group_name_H-M   'P 1'
#
loop_
_entity.id
_entity.type
_entity.pdbx_description
1 polymer ?
#
loop_
_entity_poly.entity_id
_entity_poly.type
_entity_poly.pdbx_seq_one_letter_code
_entity_poly.pdbx_strand_id
1 'polypeptide(L)'
;MEPDMVVEMIKDLDSRGVKIKELAGDDDSTGFNRAVTLLPHSNIVKSSDRNHVMNQGNSEGIENGVRCTIDHMYRQHTKCDVKWCGYLKDPTTYRHSNLPYGKNLSSLALKNDFIERLFLKDIEQNQKNYPIWQVHNLMKVSISPYQLKLKI
;
A
#
# COMPACT_ATOMS: atom_id res chain seq x y z
N MET A 1 -23.13 -2.62 3.64
CA MET A 1 -24.30 -3.53 3.90
C MET A 1 -25.17 -2.88 4.98
N GLU A 2 -26.50 -3.08 5.00
CA GLU A 2 -27.33 -2.51 6.07
C GLU A 2 -26.91 -3.08 7.45
N PRO A 3 -26.61 -2.25 8.47
CA PRO A 3 -26.06 -2.71 9.75
C PRO A 3 -26.95 -3.72 10.48
N ASP A 4 -28.27 -3.58 10.36
CA ASP A 4 -29.22 -4.46 11.05
C ASP A 4 -29.25 -5.88 10.47
N MET A 5 -28.93 -6.04 9.18
CA MET A 5 -28.79 -7.37 8.57
C MET A 5 -27.59 -8.13 9.14
N VAL A 6 -26.47 -7.44 9.39
CA VAL A 6 -25.25 -8.03 9.96
C VAL A 6 -25.52 -8.56 11.38
N VAL A 7 -26.26 -7.79 12.19
CA VAL A 7 -26.59 -8.15 13.57
C VAL A 7 -27.46 -9.40 13.63
N GLU A 8 -28.49 -9.47 12.80
CA GLU A 8 -29.38 -10.64 12.76
C GLU A 8 -28.66 -11.90 12.28
N MET A 9 -27.75 -11.78 11.30
CA MET A 9 -26.92 -12.91 10.87
C MET A 9 -26.03 -13.44 11.99
N ILE A 10 -25.41 -12.56 12.78
CA ILE A 10 -24.56 -12.99 13.90
C ILE A 10 -25.40 -13.65 14.99
N LYS A 11 -26.58 -13.12 15.32
CA LYS A 11 -27.50 -13.73 16.29
C LYS A 11 -27.97 -15.13 15.86
N ASP A 12 -28.31 -15.30 14.59
CA ASP A 12 -28.71 -16.61 14.06
C ASP A 12 -27.56 -17.63 14.19
N LEU A 13 -26.34 -17.22 13.88
CA LEU A 13 -25.15 -18.07 14.03
C LEU A 13 -24.83 -18.39 15.50
N ASP A 14 -24.98 -17.43 16.41
CA ASP A 14 -24.79 -17.63 17.84
C ASP A 14 -25.86 -18.59 18.41
N SER A 15 -27.11 -18.47 17.95
CA SER A 15 -28.20 -19.38 18.32
C SER A 15 -27.94 -20.83 17.88
N ARG A 16 -27.13 -21.01 16.83
CA ARG A 16 -26.65 -22.30 16.31
C ARG A 16 -25.36 -22.77 17.00
N GLY A 17 -24.88 -22.05 18.00
CA GLY A 17 -23.66 -22.36 18.74
C GLY A 17 -22.37 -22.08 17.96
N VAL A 18 -22.43 -21.33 16.87
CA VAL A 18 -21.26 -20.99 16.05
C VAL A 18 -20.56 -19.77 16.64
N LYS A 19 -19.33 -19.99 17.14
CA LYS A 19 -18.48 -18.89 17.63
C LYS A 19 -17.83 -18.16 16.47
N ILE A 20 -18.31 -16.96 16.18
CA ILE A 20 -17.70 -16.06 15.20
C ILE A 20 -16.49 -15.38 15.85
N LYS A 21 -15.32 -15.50 15.21
CA LYS A 21 -14.08 -14.83 15.68
C LYS A 21 -13.72 -13.60 14.86
N GLU A 22 -14.14 -13.58 13.61
CA GLU A 22 -13.69 -12.60 12.63
C GLU A 22 -14.84 -12.22 11.70
N LEU A 23 -15.00 -10.92 11.46
CA LEU A 23 -15.92 -10.37 10.48
C LEU A 23 -15.09 -9.67 9.38
N ALA A 24 -15.11 -10.24 8.18
CA ALA A 24 -14.50 -9.63 7.00
C ALA A 24 -15.49 -8.68 6.33
N GLY A 25 -15.09 -7.42 6.13
CA GLY A 25 -15.95 -6.39 5.54
C GLY A 25 -15.16 -5.25 4.92
N ASP A 26 -15.88 -4.36 4.23
CA ASP A 26 -15.31 -3.11 3.71
C ASP A 26 -14.87 -2.18 4.86
N ASP A 27 -14.26 -1.05 4.53
CA ASP A 27 -13.88 -0.08 5.55
C ASP A 27 -15.07 0.75 6.09
N ASP A 28 -16.31 0.34 5.80
CA ASP A 28 -17.46 0.88 6.50
C ASP A 28 -17.30 0.55 8.01
N SER A 29 -17.28 1.60 8.81
CA SER A 29 -17.10 1.47 10.27
C SER A 29 -18.45 1.24 10.94
N THR A 30 -19.56 1.56 10.25
CA THR A 30 -20.91 1.59 10.80
C THR A 30 -21.51 0.20 11.02
N GLY A 31 -21.28 -0.77 10.13
CA GLY A 31 -21.77 -2.14 10.30
C GLY A 31 -21.05 -2.86 11.44
N PHE A 32 -19.71 -2.80 11.44
CA PHE A 32 -18.88 -3.43 12.46
C PHE A 32 -19.12 -2.84 13.86
N ASN A 33 -19.13 -1.51 14.00
CA ASN A 33 -19.32 -0.88 15.31
C ASN A 33 -20.68 -1.25 15.93
N ARG A 34 -21.73 -1.35 15.11
CA ARG A 34 -23.08 -1.72 15.57
C ARG A 34 -23.16 -3.19 15.99
N ALA A 35 -22.51 -4.10 15.26
CA ALA A 35 -22.38 -5.51 15.62
C ALA A 35 -21.63 -5.70 16.96
N VAL A 36 -20.48 -5.05 17.13
CA VAL A 36 -19.69 -5.13 18.39
C VAL A 36 -20.45 -4.52 19.57
N THR A 37 -21.18 -3.42 19.37
CA THR A 37 -21.97 -2.77 20.43
C THR A 37 -23.12 -3.66 20.90
N LEU A 38 -23.82 -4.31 19.97
CA LEU A 38 -25.02 -5.10 20.29
C LEU A 38 -24.69 -6.54 20.71
N LEU A 39 -23.50 -7.03 20.41
CA LEU A 39 -23.07 -8.41 20.70
C LEU A 39 -21.70 -8.45 21.40
N PRO A 40 -21.54 -7.82 22.57
CA PRO A 40 -20.24 -7.65 23.24
C PRO A 40 -19.58 -8.97 23.68
N HIS A 41 -20.31 -10.08 23.72
CA HIS A 41 -19.81 -11.39 24.14
C HIS A 41 -19.05 -12.17 23.06
N SER A 42 -19.03 -11.66 21.83
CA SER A 42 -18.59 -12.44 20.67
C SER A 42 -17.10 -12.26 20.29
N ASN A 43 -16.34 -11.38 20.98
CA ASN A 43 -14.91 -11.14 20.73
C ASN A 43 -14.56 -10.98 19.24
N ILE A 44 -15.47 -10.39 18.46
CA ILE A 44 -15.35 -10.28 17.00
C ILE A 44 -14.27 -9.27 16.67
N VAL A 45 -13.31 -9.70 15.86
CA VAL A 45 -12.27 -8.82 15.29
C VAL A 45 -12.66 -8.47 13.85
N LYS A 46 -12.46 -7.21 13.45
CA LYS A 46 -12.62 -6.79 12.06
C LYS A 46 -11.37 -7.22 11.28
N SER A 47 -11.56 -7.92 10.17
CA SER A 47 -10.56 -7.96 9.11
C SER A 47 -10.99 -7.06 7.97
N SER A 48 -10.11 -6.13 7.60
CA SER A 48 -10.32 -5.27 6.45
C SER A 48 -10.07 -6.09 5.19
N ASP A 49 -11.08 -6.20 4.32
CA ASP A 49 -10.86 -6.64 2.96
C ASP A 49 -10.07 -5.54 2.23
N ARG A 50 -8.75 -5.70 2.16
CA ARG A 50 -7.84 -4.77 1.49
C ARG A 50 -8.07 -4.67 -0.03
N ASN A 51 -9.15 -5.25 -0.57
CA ASN A 51 -9.47 -5.24 -1.98
C ASN A 51 -10.18 -3.97 -2.50
N HIS A 52 -10.20 -2.87 -1.75
CA HIS A 52 -10.52 -1.54 -2.29
C HIS A 52 -9.27 -0.74 -2.73
N VAL A 53 -8.25 -1.43 -3.21
CA VAL A 53 -7.05 -0.80 -3.77
C VAL A 53 -7.36 -0.35 -5.20
N MET A 54 -7.44 0.96 -5.42
CA MET A 54 -7.34 1.52 -6.76
C MET A 54 -6.09 0.91 -7.44
N ASN A 55 -6.24 0.42 -8.67
CA ASN A 55 -5.22 -0.30 -9.46
C ASN A 55 -5.08 -1.81 -9.20
N GLN A 56 -6.09 -2.49 -8.65
CA GLN A 56 -6.14 -3.96 -8.71
C GLN A 56 -5.92 -4.50 -10.13
N GLY A 57 -4.99 -5.44 -10.28
CA GLY A 57 -4.59 -6.00 -11.58
C GLY A 57 -3.74 -5.07 -12.45
N ASN A 58 -3.51 -3.82 -12.03
CA ASN A 58 -2.67 -2.85 -12.72
C ASN A 58 -1.39 -2.61 -11.91
N SER A 59 -0.47 -3.57 -11.99
CA SER A 59 0.85 -3.51 -11.33
C SER A 59 1.65 -2.28 -11.75
N GLU A 60 1.54 -1.85 -13.00
CA GLU A 60 2.19 -0.64 -13.51
C GLU A 60 1.64 0.63 -12.84
N GLY A 61 0.33 0.73 -12.65
CA GLY A 61 -0.31 1.83 -11.94
C GLY A 61 0.11 1.91 -10.48
N ILE A 62 0.29 0.75 -9.82
CA ILE A 62 0.81 0.67 -8.46
C ILE A 62 2.28 1.11 -8.42
N GLU A 63 3.14 0.57 -9.29
CA GLU A 63 4.55 0.94 -9.37
C GLU A 63 4.71 2.46 -9.62
N ASN A 64 3.96 3.00 -10.57
CA ASN A 64 4.00 4.41 -10.90
C ASN A 64 3.53 5.30 -9.74
N GLY A 65 2.49 4.89 -9.01
CA GLY A 65 2.03 5.58 -7.81
C GLY A 65 3.09 5.61 -6.70
N VAL A 66 3.74 4.47 -6.46
CA VAL A 66 4.83 4.36 -5.47
C VAL A 66 6.03 5.23 -5.87
N ARG A 67 6.50 5.10 -7.12
CA ARG A 67 7.61 5.93 -7.63
C ARG A 67 7.29 7.41 -7.56
N CYS A 68 6.08 7.81 -7.93
CA CYS A 68 5.66 9.20 -7.86
C CYS A 68 5.63 9.73 -6.42
N THR A 69 5.23 8.89 -5.45
CA THR A 69 5.26 9.26 -4.03
C THR A 69 6.69 9.50 -3.54
N ILE A 70 7.62 8.64 -3.92
CA ILE A 70 9.04 8.81 -3.60
C ILE A 70 9.57 10.09 -4.26
N ASP A 71 9.39 10.25 -5.57
CA ASP A 71 9.85 11.43 -6.33
C ASP A 71 9.30 12.73 -5.70
N HIS A 72 8.03 12.74 -5.31
CA HIS A 72 7.37 13.86 -4.64
C HIS A 72 8.06 14.29 -3.33
N MET A 73 8.50 13.35 -2.49
CA MET A 73 9.23 13.66 -1.25
C MET A 73 10.60 14.30 -1.50
N TYR A 74 11.15 14.13 -2.71
CA TYR A 74 12.44 14.64 -3.15
C TYR A 74 12.31 15.83 -4.10
N ARG A 75 11.20 16.58 -4.01
CA ARG A 75 10.92 17.79 -4.82
C ARG A 75 10.78 17.53 -6.33
N GLN A 76 10.56 16.28 -6.74
CA GLN A 76 10.34 15.92 -8.14
C GLN A 76 8.85 15.71 -8.38
N HIS A 77 8.22 16.74 -8.95
CA HIS A 77 6.77 16.77 -9.15
C HIS A 77 6.34 16.45 -10.59
N THR A 78 7.25 15.93 -11.42
CA THR A 78 7.00 15.67 -12.85
C THR A 78 5.92 14.62 -13.09
N LYS A 79 5.76 13.66 -12.17
CA LYS A 79 4.76 12.58 -12.23
C LYS A 79 3.54 12.83 -11.35
N CYS A 80 3.52 13.96 -10.63
CA CYS A 80 2.46 14.27 -9.69
C CYS A 80 1.16 14.64 -10.43
N ASP A 81 0.04 14.32 -9.80
CA ASP A 81 -1.28 14.80 -10.22
C ASP A 81 -1.70 15.99 -9.34
N VAL A 82 -2.28 17.02 -9.95
CA VAL A 82 -2.76 18.23 -9.26
C VAL A 82 -3.81 17.92 -8.19
N LYS A 83 -4.54 16.80 -8.27
CA LYS A 83 -5.55 16.40 -7.27
C LYS A 83 -4.97 16.29 -5.86
N TRP A 84 -3.76 15.74 -5.73
CA TRP A 84 -3.14 15.46 -4.44
C TRP A 84 -1.84 16.25 -4.20
N CYS A 85 -1.13 16.67 -5.25
CA CYS A 85 0.13 17.38 -5.09
C CYS A 85 -0.11 18.87 -4.81
N GLY A 86 0.06 19.27 -3.55
CA GLY A 86 -0.06 20.68 -3.16
C GLY A 86 0.92 21.60 -3.89
N TYR A 87 2.11 21.11 -4.26
CA TYR A 87 3.08 21.88 -5.04
C TYR A 87 2.54 22.29 -6.41
N LEU A 88 1.82 21.40 -7.09
CA LEU A 88 1.21 21.72 -8.39
C LEU A 88 0.03 22.69 -8.27
N LYS A 89 -0.62 22.75 -7.10
CA LYS A 89 -1.71 23.70 -6.84
C LYS A 89 -1.16 25.09 -6.56
N ASP A 90 -0.21 25.19 -5.63
CA ASP A 90 0.47 26.44 -5.28
C ASP A 90 1.95 26.16 -4.93
N PRO A 91 2.86 26.33 -5.89
CA PRO A 91 4.29 26.09 -5.68
C PRO A 91 4.92 27.01 -4.64
N THR A 92 4.33 28.19 -4.40
CA THR A 92 4.97 29.26 -3.61
C THR A 92 4.82 29.05 -2.12
N THR A 93 3.70 28.45 -1.70
CA THR A 93 3.39 28.20 -0.29
C THR A 93 3.57 26.74 0.11
N TYR A 94 3.78 25.85 -0.86
CA TYR A 94 3.82 24.41 -0.60
C TYR A 94 4.89 23.98 0.39
N ARG A 95 4.46 23.19 1.38
CA ARG A 95 5.31 22.48 2.35
C ARG A 95 4.75 21.10 2.59
N HIS A 96 5.62 20.11 2.80
CA HIS A 96 5.18 18.78 3.19
C HIS A 96 4.64 18.78 4.62
N SER A 97 3.39 18.36 4.82
CA SER A 97 2.80 18.31 6.16
C SER A 97 3.46 17.27 7.07
N ASN A 98 3.99 16.19 6.48
CA ASN A 98 4.47 15.01 7.22
C ASN A 98 6.00 14.91 7.29
N LEU A 99 6.74 15.92 6.82
CA LEU A 99 8.20 15.94 6.91
C LEU A 99 8.67 16.98 7.92
N PRO A 100 9.76 16.72 8.67
CA PRO A 100 10.34 17.69 9.58
C PRO A 100 10.60 19.03 8.89
N TYR A 101 10.13 20.11 9.51
CA TYR A 101 10.24 21.48 9.00
C TYR A 101 9.58 21.73 7.64
N GLY A 102 8.76 20.79 7.16
CA GLY A 102 8.11 20.82 5.85
C GLY A 102 9.06 20.80 4.66
N LYS A 103 10.32 20.37 4.89
CA LYS A 103 11.37 20.35 3.87
C LYS A 103 11.38 19.02 3.12
N ASN A 104 11.76 19.08 1.84
CA ASN A 104 12.01 17.90 1.02
C ASN A 104 13.17 17.06 1.58
N LEU A 105 13.16 15.77 1.26
CA LEU A 105 14.33 14.92 1.40
C LEU A 105 15.37 15.29 0.34
N SER A 106 16.66 15.12 0.67
CA SER A 106 17.77 15.50 -0.21
C SER A 106 18.80 14.39 -0.43
N SER A 107 18.83 13.37 0.44
CA SER A 107 19.80 12.27 0.31
C SER A 107 19.43 11.33 -0.85
N LEU A 108 20.19 11.40 -1.94
CA LEU A 108 20.02 10.51 -3.08
C LEU A 108 20.32 9.05 -2.73
N ALA A 109 21.29 8.81 -1.82
CA ALA A 109 21.58 7.48 -1.30
C ALA A 109 20.35 6.87 -0.61
N LEU A 110 19.66 7.66 0.21
CA LEU A 110 18.40 7.25 0.85
C LEU A 110 17.31 7.00 -0.19
N LYS A 111 17.20 7.86 -1.21
CA LYS A 111 16.22 7.70 -2.28
C LYS A 111 16.40 6.36 -3.00
N ASN A 112 17.64 6.04 -3.36
CA ASN A 112 17.98 4.82 -4.08
C ASN A 112 17.77 3.58 -3.20
N ASP A 113 18.17 3.61 -1.92
CA ASP A 113 17.93 2.50 -0.99
C ASP A 113 16.42 2.24 -0.79
N PHE A 114 15.59 3.28 -0.72
CA PHE A 114 14.13 3.13 -0.68
C PHE A 114 13.57 2.44 -1.94
N ILE A 115 13.99 2.91 -3.12
CA ILE A 115 13.56 2.33 -4.39
C ILE A 115 14.00 0.86 -4.47
N GLU A 116 15.27 0.58 -4.18
CA GLU A 116 15.81 -0.78 -4.19
C GLU A 116 15.03 -1.68 -3.22
N ARG A 117 14.84 -1.29 -1.95
CA ARG A 117 14.14 -2.13 -0.97
C ARG A 117 12.66 -2.33 -1.28
N LEU A 118 12.00 -1.36 -1.93
CA LEU A 118 10.59 -1.46 -2.31
C LEU A 118 10.41 -2.42 -3.49
N PHE A 119 11.32 -2.41 -4.47
CA PHE A 119 11.20 -3.20 -5.70
C PHE A 119 12.01 -4.51 -5.71
N LEU A 120 12.92 -4.73 -4.75
CA LEU A 120 13.68 -5.99 -4.63
C LEU A 120 12.94 -7.05 -3.79
N LYS A 121 12.02 -6.66 -2.92
CA LYS A 121 11.27 -7.60 -2.06
C LYS A 121 10.30 -8.51 -2.81
N ASP A 122 9.93 -8.14 -4.04
CA ASP A 122 9.13 -9.01 -4.91
C ASP A 122 9.89 -10.25 -5.36
N ILE A 123 11.23 -10.21 -5.40
CA ILE A 123 12.05 -11.35 -5.82
C ILE A 123 12.15 -12.40 -4.68
N GLU A 124 12.36 -11.97 -3.43
CA GLU A 124 12.46 -12.90 -2.29
C GLU A 124 11.11 -13.56 -1.94
N GLN A 125 10.00 -12.83 -2.06
CA GLN A 125 8.67 -13.41 -1.79
C GLN A 125 8.18 -14.32 -2.93
N ASN A 126 8.63 -14.11 -4.18
CA ASN A 126 8.30 -14.97 -5.32
C ASN A 126 9.32 -16.08 -5.62
N GLN A 127 10.46 -16.14 -4.93
CA GLN A 127 11.48 -17.19 -5.13
C GLN A 127 10.95 -18.62 -4.92
N LYS A 128 9.82 -18.80 -4.22
CA LYS A 128 9.18 -20.13 -4.08
C LYS A 128 8.54 -20.65 -5.38
N ASN A 129 8.31 -19.81 -6.40
CA ASN A 129 7.53 -20.16 -7.59
C ASN A 129 8.27 -20.02 -8.93
N TYR A 130 9.56 -19.61 -8.96
CA TYR A 130 10.32 -19.44 -10.21
C TYR A 130 11.53 -20.37 -10.27
N PRO A 131 11.75 -21.08 -11.41
CA PRO A 131 12.94 -21.90 -11.58
C PRO A 131 14.21 -21.02 -11.64
N ILE A 132 15.29 -21.52 -11.05
CA ILE A 132 16.56 -20.80 -10.80
C ILE A 132 17.12 -20.08 -12.04
N TRP A 133 16.95 -20.65 -13.24
CA TRP A 133 17.43 -20.06 -14.50
C TRP A 133 16.66 -18.80 -14.92
N GLN A 134 15.41 -18.65 -14.49
CA GLN A 134 14.56 -17.51 -14.80
C GLN A 134 14.89 -16.30 -13.90
N VAL A 135 15.25 -16.56 -12.64
CA VAL A 135 15.74 -15.56 -11.69
C VAL A 135 17.05 -14.94 -12.16
N HIS A 136 17.96 -15.75 -12.73
CA HIS A 136 19.25 -15.29 -13.23
C HIS A 136 19.12 -14.35 -14.45
N ASN A 137 18.05 -14.50 -15.25
CA ASN A 137 17.77 -13.61 -16.38
C ASN A 137 17.12 -12.29 -15.93
N LEU A 138 16.23 -12.32 -14.92
CA LEU A 138 15.63 -11.11 -14.34
C LEU A 138 16.66 -10.22 -13.64
N MET A 139 17.64 -10.80 -12.93
CA MET A 139 18.74 -10.02 -12.34
C MET A 139 19.63 -9.34 -13.38
N LYS A 140 19.80 -9.91 -14.58
CA LYS A 140 20.55 -9.26 -15.67
C LYS A 140 19.79 -8.09 -16.30
N VAL A 141 18.45 -8.10 -16.25
CA VAL A 141 17.61 -7.04 -16.81
C VAL A 141 17.54 -5.82 -15.87
N SER A 142 17.47 -6.02 -14.55
CA SER A 142 17.39 -4.91 -13.59
C SER A 142 18.71 -4.17 -13.33
N ILE A 143 19.87 -4.73 -13.71
CA ILE A 143 21.20 -4.15 -13.41
C ILE A 143 21.77 -3.34 -14.61
N SER A 144 21.05 -3.18 -15.73
CA SER A 144 21.56 -2.42 -16.89
C SER A 144 20.69 -1.19 -17.16
N PRO A 145 21.16 0.04 -16.84
CA PRO A 145 22.13 0.71 -17.73
C PRO A 145 23.27 1.50 -17.06
N TYR A 146 23.55 1.34 -15.76
CA TYR A 146 24.73 1.96 -15.15
C TYR A 146 25.96 1.05 -15.28
N GLN A 147 26.40 0.86 -16.53
CA GLN A 147 27.73 0.31 -16.81
C GLN A 147 28.80 1.14 -16.10
N LEU A 148 29.47 0.49 -15.14
CA LEU A 148 30.93 0.55 -14.91
C LEU A 148 31.61 1.77 -15.54
N LYS A 149 31.56 2.91 -14.86
CA LYS A 149 32.61 3.93 -14.99
C LYS A 149 33.71 3.63 -13.99
N LEU A 150 34.54 2.63 -14.28
CA LEU A 150 35.92 2.62 -13.80
C LEU A 150 36.78 2.94 -15.01
N LYS A 151 37.23 4.20 -15.05
CA LYS A 151 38.22 4.71 -15.98
C LYS A 151 39.58 4.11 -15.63
N ILE A 152 40.19 3.49 -16.65
CA ILE A 152 41.61 3.15 -16.89
C ILE A 152 42.30 2.31 -15.82
#